data_AF-A0A1F8QY59-F1
#
_entry.id   AF-A0A1F8QY59-F1
#
_cell.length_a   1.000
_cell.length_b   1.000
_cell.length_c   1.000
_cell.angle_alpha   90.00
_cell.angle_beta   90.00
_cell.angle_gamma   90.00
#
_symmetry.space_group_name_H-M   'P 1'
#
loop_
_entity.id
_entity.type
_entity.pdbx_description
1 polymer ?
#
loop_
_entity_poly.entity_id
_entity_poly.type
_entity_poly.pdbx_seq_one_letter_code
_entity_poly.pdbx_strand_id
1 'polypeptide(L)'
;MVTDLIERKNYRVDGLDPEKILSPQSLEEVSQILGAAKEEGLAVIPWGRGSFMALGNPPRRYDLALSLAQLDQIVEHDAANLTVTVQAGVRLDDLQARLAGANQFLPLDPPQREATIGGILASNASGSWRLGFGTARDLTLGMRMALADGTLIVYGGKVMKNVAGFDLAKLFIGSLGTLGVIGEATLRTFAEPEVRQTLVVSGLSHPEGAAGLAQRFLDLRLEQTALDILSPAEGRYAVLVRLEGATEAVARQVRDLRAVAGGPVEVVGGVAQVDLWRLPLAGESVHARLSLPLVAMGPVLSAVRDLTTAYGISRMLQAHAGSGILHLYIDPGDRI
;
A
#
# COMPACT_ATOMS: atom_id res chain seq x y z
N MET A 1 31.88 -4.63 -13.19
CA MET A 1 32.12 -3.88 -11.95
C MET A 1 32.05 -4.84 -10.78
N VAL A 2 33.05 -4.85 -9.90
CA VAL A 2 33.00 -5.63 -8.65
C VAL A 2 32.25 -4.78 -7.63
N THR A 3 30.98 -5.11 -7.41
CA THR A 3 30.15 -4.50 -6.36
C THR A 3 30.66 -4.95 -4.99
N ASP A 4 30.87 -4.00 -4.07
CA ASP A 4 31.41 -4.26 -2.72
C ASP A 4 30.50 -5.22 -1.92
N LEU A 5 31.08 -6.03 -1.04
CA LEU A 5 30.34 -6.98 -0.18
C LEU A 5 29.33 -6.26 0.72
N ILE A 6 29.66 -5.06 1.21
CA ILE A 6 28.77 -4.24 2.03
C ILE A 6 27.56 -3.80 1.21
N GLU A 7 27.79 -3.40 -0.04
CA GLU A 7 26.74 -2.95 -0.96
C GLU A 7 25.77 -4.08 -1.30
N ARG A 8 26.24 -5.33 -1.44
CA ARG A 8 25.39 -6.50 -1.66
C ARG A 8 24.42 -6.79 -0.51
N LYS A 9 24.86 -6.58 0.74
CA LYS A 9 24.01 -6.81 1.91
C LYS A 9 22.78 -5.91 1.95
N ASN A 10 22.85 -4.72 1.34
CA ASN A 10 21.72 -3.80 1.25
C ASN A 10 20.61 -4.30 0.32
N TYR A 11 20.89 -5.35 -0.47
CA TYR A 11 19.97 -5.97 -1.42
C TYR A 11 19.57 -7.38 -1.00
N ARG A 12 19.77 -7.78 0.26
CA ARG A 12 19.47 -9.12 0.76
C ARG A 12 17.96 -9.42 0.74
N VAL A 13 17.60 -10.63 0.33
CA VAL A 13 16.23 -11.18 0.44
C VAL A 13 16.29 -12.51 1.18
N ASP A 14 15.59 -12.62 2.30
CA ASP A 14 15.45 -13.87 3.08
C ASP A 14 16.77 -14.64 3.30
N GLY A 15 17.82 -13.90 3.66
CA GLY A 15 19.16 -14.48 3.91
C GLY A 15 20.07 -14.58 2.67
N LEU A 16 19.56 -14.40 1.46
CA LEU A 16 20.33 -14.47 0.22
C LEU A 16 20.81 -13.09 -0.26
N ASP A 17 22.10 -12.98 -0.55
CA ASP A 17 22.71 -11.80 -1.16
C ASP A 17 22.83 -11.99 -2.69
N PRO A 18 22.69 -10.92 -3.49
CA PRO A 18 22.92 -11.00 -4.92
C PRO A 18 24.42 -11.16 -5.25
N GLU A 19 24.73 -11.84 -6.35
CA GLU A 19 26.10 -11.89 -6.88
C GLU A 19 26.52 -10.60 -7.57
N LYS A 20 25.57 -9.90 -8.20
CA LYS A 20 25.77 -8.65 -8.93
C LYS A 20 24.64 -7.67 -8.62
N ILE A 21 24.94 -6.38 -8.68
CA ILE A 21 23.95 -5.31 -8.60
C ILE A 21 24.14 -4.43 -9.83
N LEU A 22 23.05 -4.16 -10.56
CA LEU A 22 23.03 -3.23 -11.68
C LEU A 22 21.93 -2.19 -11.47
N SER A 23 22.25 -0.93 -11.77
CA SER A 23 21.38 0.22 -11.55
C SER A 23 21.21 0.99 -12.86
N PRO A 24 20.38 0.51 -13.79
CA PRO A 24 20.14 1.18 -15.07
C PRO A 24 19.50 2.55 -14.89
N GLN A 25 19.71 3.45 -15.84
CA GLN A 25 19.17 4.82 -15.84
C GLN A 25 17.97 4.98 -16.78
N SER A 26 17.61 3.93 -17.51
CA SER A 26 16.50 3.93 -18.46
C SER A 26 15.82 2.57 -18.55
N LEU A 27 14.59 2.54 -19.07
CA LEU A 27 13.87 1.30 -19.32
C LEU A 27 14.54 0.49 -20.47
N GLU A 28 15.19 1.17 -21.39
CA GLU A 28 15.96 0.57 -22.47
C GLU A 28 17.18 -0.19 -21.94
N GLU A 29 17.89 0.38 -20.96
CA GLU A 29 18.98 -0.32 -20.26
C GLU A 29 18.45 -1.51 -19.44
N VAL A 30 17.31 -1.36 -18.76
CA VAL A 30 16.63 -2.50 -18.09
C VAL A 30 16.38 -3.63 -19.09
N SER A 31 15.86 -3.33 -20.27
CA SER A 31 15.63 -4.29 -21.35
C SER A 31 16.92 -5.01 -21.75
N GLN A 32 18.00 -4.27 -21.99
CA GLN A 32 19.30 -4.83 -22.38
C GLN A 32 19.86 -5.75 -21.29
N ILE A 33 19.76 -5.35 -20.02
CA ILE A 33 20.20 -6.16 -18.89
C ILE A 33 19.40 -7.46 -18.79
N LEU A 34 18.08 -7.41 -18.93
CA LEU A 34 17.23 -8.61 -18.89
C LEU A 34 17.53 -9.56 -20.06
N GLY A 35 17.74 -9.02 -21.27
CA GLY A 35 18.16 -9.81 -22.43
C GLY A 35 19.47 -10.56 -22.18
N ALA A 36 20.51 -9.86 -21.72
CA ALA A 36 21.80 -10.46 -21.37
C ALA A 36 21.68 -11.48 -20.21
N ALA A 37 20.90 -11.15 -19.18
CA ALA A 37 20.65 -12.05 -18.06
C ALA A 37 19.95 -13.34 -18.50
N LYS A 38 19.04 -13.28 -19.47
CA LYS A 38 18.39 -14.45 -20.06
C LYS A 38 19.39 -15.32 -20.83
N GLU A 39 20.29 -14.71 -21.61
CA GLU A 39 21.35 -15.43 -22.33
C GLU A 39 22.33 -16.12 -21.38
N GLU A 40 22.67 -15.48 -20.26
CA GLU A 40 23.54 -16.02 -19.21
C GLU A 40 22.81 -16.96 -18.22
N GLY A 41 21.48 -17.08 -18.31
CA GLY A 41 20.68 -17.90 -17.39
C GLY A 41 20.70 -17.41 -15.93
N LEU A 42 20.73 -16.09 -15.72
CA LEU A 42 20.73 -15.45 -14.40
C LEU A 42 19.31 -15.28 -13.84
N ALA A 43 19.13 -15.54 -12.55
CA ALA A 43 17.96 -15.18 -11.77
C ALA A 43 18.06 -13.72 -11.32
N VAL A 44 17.12 -12.91 -11.79
CA VAL A 44 17.07 -11.47 -11.56
C VAL A 44 15.95 -11.14 -10.57
N ILE A 45 16.23 -10.32 -9.56
CA ILE A 45 15.20 -9.74 -8.68
C ILE A 45 15.16 -8.22 -8.93
N PRO A 46 14.03 -7.69 -9.42
CA PRO A 46 13.82 -6.26 -9.52
C PRO A 46 13.73 -5.63 -8.13
N TRP A 47 14.45 -4.54 -7.92
CA TRP A 47 14.61 -3.92 -6.61
C TRP A 47 14.27 -2.44 -6.66
N GLY A 48 13.22 -2.03 -5.93
CA GLY A 48 12.93 -0.62 -5.66
C GLY A 48 13.80 -0.10 -4.51
N ARG A 49 13.23 -0.08 -3.31
CA ARG A 49 13.94 0.24 -2.06
C ARG A 49 13.99 -0.91 -1.05
N GLY A 50 13.59 -2.11 -1.46
CA GLY A 50 13.62 -3.30 -0.61
C GLY A 50 12.49 -3.40 0.44
N SER A 51 11.58 -2.43 0.52
CA SER A 51 10.57 -2.37 1.58
C SER A 51 9.54 -3.51 1.55
N PHE A 52 9.34 -4.15 0.41
CA PHE A 52 8.37 -5.24 0.23
C PHE A 52 9.00 -6.63 0.04
N MET A 53 10.29 -6.80 0.33
CA MET A 53 11.00 -8.05 -0.01
C MET A 53 10.59 -9.27 0.84
N ALA A 54 9.90 -9.05 1.96
CA ALA A 54 9.30 -10.13 2.76
C ALA A 54 8.00 -10.69 2.15
N LEU A 55 7.50 -10.12 1.04
CA LEU A 55 6.30 -10.61 0.36
C LEU A 55 6.65 -11.67 -0.69
N GLY A 56 5.94 -12.79 -0.64
CA GLY A 56 6.12 -13.89 -1.58
C GLY A 56 6.86 -15.06 -0.95
N ASN A 57 7.42 -15.92 -1.81
CA ASN A 57 8.24 -17.04 -1.35
C ASN A 57 9.72 -16.64 -1.36
N PRO A 58 10.54 -17.18 -0.44
CA PRO A 58 11.98 -16.99 -0.48
C PRO A 58 12.55 -17.39 -1.86
N PRO A 59 13.45 -16.58 -2.45
CA PRO A 59 14.02 -16.90 -3.75
C PRO A 59 14.89 -18.17 -3.64
N ARG A 60 14.82 -19.03 -4.67
CA ARG A 60 15.69 -20.21 -4.75
C ARG A 60 17.11 -19.87 -5.21
N ARG A 61 17.24 -18.76 -5.94
CA ARG A 61 18.46 -18.28 -6.58
C ARG A 61 18.36 -16.76 -6.73
N TYR A 62 19.48 -16.06 -6.58
CA TYR A 62 19.53 -14.60 -6.66
C TYR A 62 20.88 -14.15 -7.19
N ASP A 63 21.04 -14.14 -8.51
CA ASP A 63 22.32 -13.79 -9.14
C ASP A 63 22.46 -12.27 -9.35
N LEU A 64 21.35 -11.60 -9.68
CA LEU A 64 21.35 -10.18 -10.03
C LEU A 64 20.24 -9.43 -9.30
N ALA A 65 20.63 -8.43 -8.51
CA ALA A 65 19.72 -7.37 -8.09
C ALA A 65 19.66 -6.30 -9.17
N LEU A 66 18.47 -6.03 -9.67
CA LEU A 66 18.23 -4.97 -10.65
C LEU A 66 17.61 -3.76 -9.95
N SER A 67 18.44 -2.82 -9.55
CA SER A 67 18.03 -1.62 -8.82
C SER A 67 17.37 -0.61 -9.75
N LEU A 68 16.10 -0.29 -9.50
CA LEU A 68 15.33 0.70 -10.25
C LEU A 68 15.44 2.11 -9.64
N ALA A 69 16.31 2.30 -8.64
CA ALA A 69 16.41 3.56 -7.90
C ALA A 69 16.80 4.77 -8.78
N GLN A 70 17.45 4.54 -9.93
CA GLN A 70 17.83 5.59 -10.88
C GLN A 70 16.74 5.90 -11.93
N LEU A 71 15.65 5.11 -11.96
CA LEU A 71 14.46 5.39 -12.73
C LEU A 71 13.53 6.27 -11.87
N ASP A 72 13.96 7.47 -11.51
CA ASP A 72 13.34 8.33 -10.49
C ASP A 72 12.70 9.62 -11.03
N GLN A 73 12.43 9.67 -12.34
CA GLN A 73 11.88 10.86 -12.98
C GLN A 73 10.34 10.90 -12.96
N ILE A 74 9.80 12.10 -12.71
CA ILE A 74 8.42 12.43 -13.04
C ILE A 74 8.42 12.84 -14.52
N VAL A 75 8.10 11.89 -15.39
CA VAL A 75 8.12 12.05 -16.85
C VAL A 75 7.15 13.14 -17.28
N GLU A 76 5.96 13.17 -16.69
CA GLU A 76 4.94 14.16 -17.01
C GLU A 76 3.92 14.31 -15.90
N HIS A 77 3.45 15.54 -15.67
CA HIS A 77 2.31 15.83 -14.79
C HIS A 77 1.30 16.69 -15.53
N ASP A 78 0.20 16.08 -15.96
CA ASP A 78 -0.92 16.77 -16.61
C ASP A 78 -2.01 17.02 -15.56
N ALA A 79 -1.84 18.14 -14.85
CA ALA A 79 -2.74 18.54 -13.77
C ALA A 79 -4.17 18.78 -14.27
N ALA A 80 -4.35 19.29 -15.49
CA ALA A 80 -5.68 19.57 -16.05
C ALA A 80 -6.49 18.29 -16.26
N ASN A 81 -5.81 17.20 -16.64
CA ASN A 81 -6.44 15.90 -16.85
C ASN A 81 -6.35 14.96 -15.63
N LEU A 82 -5.82 15.42 -14.50
CA LEU A 82 -5.64 14.63 -13.28
C LEU A 82 -4.84 13.34 -13.53
N THR A 83 -3.73 13.46 -14.27
CA THR A 83 -2.84 12.32 -14.54
C THR A 83 -1.38 12.66 -14.31
N VAL A 84 -0.60 11.66 -13.91
CA VAL A 84 0.85 11.77 -13.76
C VAL A 84 1.53 10.53 -14.31
N THR A 85 2.58 10.71 -15.10
CA THR A 85 3.44 9.62 -15.58
C THR A 85 4.78 9.71 -14.87
N VAL A 86 5.17 8.60 -14.23
CA VAL A 86 6.36 8.53 -13.38
C VAL A 86 7.13 7.25 -13.65
N GLN A 87 8.43 7.30 -13.43
CA GLN A 87 9.28 6.14 -13.45
C GLN A 87 9.14 5.32 -12.14
N ALA A 88 9.43 4.02 -12.22
CA ALA A 88 9.17 3.04 -11.17
C ALA A 88 10.01 3.25 -9.88
N GLY A 89 11.14 3.94 -9.97
CA GLY A 89 12.01 4.30 -8.85
C GLY A 89 11.55 5.53 -8.07
N VAL A 90 10.62 6.34 -8.60
CA VAL A 90 10.08 7.51 -7.91
C VAL A 90 9.52 7.11 -6.54
N ARG A 91 9.92 7.82 -5.48
CA ARG A 91 9.38 7.62 -4.14
C ARG A 91 8.00 8.25 -4.02
N LEU A 92 7.08 7.56 -3.36
CA LEU A 92 5.73 8.06 -3.16
C LEU A 92 5.72 9.43 -2.45
N ASP A 93 6.55 9.60 -1.40
CA ASP A 93 6.62 10.85 -0.64
C ASP A 93 7.06 12.05 -1.51
N ASP A 94 8.03 11.83 -2.40
CA ASP A 94 8.55 12.86 -3.31
C ASP A 94 7.50 13.22 -4.38
N LEU A 95 6.78 12.21 -4.89
CA LEU A 95 5.66 12.42 -5.80
C LEU A 95 4.50 13.19 -5.12
N GLN A 96 4.15 12.81 -3.89
CA GLN A 96 3.11 13.50 -3.11
C GLN A 96 3.47 14.97 -2.89
N ALA A 97 4.72 15.28 -2.53
CA ALA A 97 5.19 16.64 -2.38
C ALA A 97 5.10 17.44 -3.70
N ARG A 98 5.40 16.81 -4.84
CA ARG A 98 5.25 17.43 -6.16
C ARG A 98 3.78 17.73 -6.50
N LEU A 99 2.89 16.75 -6.30
CA LEU A 99 1.47 16.86 -6.63
C LEU A 99 0.76 17.92 -5.76
N ALA A 100 1.15 18.04 -4.48
CA ALA A 100 0.60 19.04 -3.57
C ALA A 100 0.78 20.47 -4.10
N GLY A 101 1.88 20.75 -4.81
CA GLY A 101 2.12 22.05 -5.46
C GLY A 101 1.10 22.41 -6.56
N ALA A 102 0.33 21.44 -7.06
CA ALA A 102 -0.76 21.61 -8.00
C ALA A 102 -2.15 21.38 -7.37
N ASN A 103 -2.25 21.39 -6.04
CA ASN A 103 -3.48 21.06 -5.31
C ASN A 103 -4.03 19.66 -5.67
N GLN A 104 -3.12 18.69 -5.83
CA GLN A 104 -3.44 17.31 -6.16
C GLN A 104 -2.71 16.31 -5.25
N PHE A 105 -3.21 15.09 -5.23
CA PHE A 105 -2.56 13.96 -4.58
C PHE A 105 -2.80 12.66 -5.34
N LEU A 106 -1.97 11.66 -5.07
CA LEU A 106 -2.14 10.28 -5.51
C LEU A 106 -2.65 9.48 -4.30
N PRO A 107 -3.85 8.87 -4.37
CA PRO A 107 -4.45 8.18 -3.23
C PRO A 107 -3.87 6.76 -3.01
N LEU A 108 -2.56 6.69 -2.79
CA LEU A 108 -1.85 5.48 -2.39
C LEU A 108 -1.30 5.64 -0.98
N ASP A 109 -1.50 4.63 -0.15
CA ASP A 109 -1.11 4.62 1.25
C ASP A 109 -0.53 3.24 1.68
N PRO A 110 0.56 2.77 1.05
CA PRO A 110 1.15 1.48 1.42
C PRO A 110 1.55 1.47 2.91
N PRO A 111 1.45 0.31 3.59
CA PRO A 111 1.82 0.21 5.00
C PRO A 111 3.32 0.47 5.24
N GLN A 112 4.16 0.14 4.27
CA GLN A 112 5.60 0.37 4.31
C GLN A 112 5.97 1.82 3.98
N ARG A 113 6.95 2.36 4.71
CA ARG A 113 7.52 3.68 4.45
C ARG A 113 8.49 3.65 3.27
N GLU A 114 8.75 4.82 2.69
CA GLU A 114 9.75 5.02 1.63
C GLU A 114 9.57 4.12 0.40
N ALA A 115 8.33 3.69 0.14
CA ALA A 115 8.00 2.87 -1.01
C ALA A 115 8.18 3.65 -2.33
N THR A 116 8.69 2.96 -3.35
CA THR A 116 8.69 3.48 -4.73
C THR A 116 7.40 3.10 -5.44
N ILE A 117 7.04 3.86 -6.48
CA ILE A 117 5.83 3.60 -7.28
C ILE A 117 5.86 2.20 -7.89
N GLY A 118 6.99 1.76 -8.42
CA GLY A 118 7.18 0.41 -8.95
C GLY A 118 6.99 -0.67 -7.88
N GLY A 119 7.49 -0.46 -6.67
CA GLY A 119 7.32 -1.37 -5.54
C GLY A 119 5.86 -1.50 -5.12
N ILE A 120 5.12 -0.37 -5.05
CA ILE A 120 3.69 -0.36 -4.73
C ILE A 120 2.89 -1.10 -5.80
N LEU A 121 3.18 -0.84 -7.08
CA LEU A 121 2.50 -1.50 -8.20
C LEU A 121 2.80 -3.00 -8.23
N ALA A 122 4.07 -3.40 -8.14
CA ALA A 122 4.49 -4.80 -8.16
C ALA A 122 3.92 -5.60 -6.98
N SER A 123 3.76 -4.99 -5.79
CA SER A 123 3.15 -5.64 -4.62
C SER A 123 1.64 -5.48 -4.54
N ASN A 124 1.05 -4.57 -5.33
CA ASN A 124 -0.32 -4.08 -5.17
C ASN A 124 -0.62 -3.70 -3.70
N ALA A 125 0.36 -3.10 -3.02
CA ALA A 125 0.22 -2.68 -1.64
C ALA A 125 -0.81 -1.56 -1.50
N SER A 126 -1.64 -1.65 -0.47
CA SER A 126 -2.73 -0.70 -0.20
C SER A 126 -2.99 -0.62 1.30
N GLY A 127 -3.26 0.57 1.81
CA GLY A 127 -3.75 0.77 3.17
C GLY A 127 -5.24 1.04 3.21
N SER A 128 -5.66 1.82 4.21
CA SER A 128 -7.05 2.16 4.51
C SER A 128 -7.72 2.98 3.41
N TRP A 129 -6.96 3.75 2.61
CA TRP A 129 -7.49 4.63 1.56
C TRP A 129 -8.13 3.85 0.41
N ARG A 130 -7.84 2.54 0.35
CA ARG A 130 -8.46 1.62 -0.60
C ARG A 130 -9.98 1.65 -0.58
N LEU A 131 -10.59 1.95 0.58
CA LEU A 131 -12.04 2.05 0.68
C LEU A 131 -12.62 3.11 -0.27
N GLY A 132 -12.04 4.31 -0.28
CA GLY A 132 -12.54 5.43 -1.09
C GLY A 132 -12.01 5.45 -2.53
N PHE A 133 -10.78 4.98 -2.74
CA PHE A 133 -10.06 5.20 -4.00
C PHE A 133 -9.69 3.93 -4.76
N GLY A 134 -9.92 2.76 -4.18
CA GLY A 134 -9.47 1.50 -4.75
C GLY A 134 -7.97 1.26 -4.57
N THR A 135 -7.43 0.36 -5.37
CA THR A 135 -6.03 -0.08 -5.30
C THR A 135 -5.17 0.58 -6.36
N ALA A 136 -3.86 0.34 -6.32
CA ALA A 136 -2.96 0.75 -7.40
C ALA A 136 -3.44 0.23 -8.77
N ARG A 137 -4.11 -0.93 -8.80
CA ARG A 137 -4.77 -1.50 -9.99
C ARG A 137 -5.85 -0.62 -10.59
N ASP A 138 -6.61 0.08 -9.75
CA ASP A 138 -7.74 0.93 -10.15
C ASP A 138 -7.26 2.33 -10.56
N LEU A 139 -6.12 2.75 -10.03
CA LEU A 139 -5.49 4.05 -10.29
C LEU A 139 -4.56 4.05 -11.50
N THR A 140 -4.16 2.88 -12.01
CA THR A 140 -3.23 2.78 -13.15
C THR A 140 -3.98 2.89 -14.48
N LEU A 141 -3.57 3.87 -15.28
CA LEU A 141 -4.12 4.15 -16.62
C LEU A 141 -3.23 3.59 -17.74
N GLY A 142 -1.92 3.50 -17.49
CA GLY A 142 -0.95 2.99 -18.44
C GLY A 142 0.35 2.56 -17.78
N MET A 143 1.12 1.71 -18.46
CA MET A 143 2.37 1.16 -17.94
C MET A 143 3.33 0.79 -19.07
N ARG A 144 4.63 1.01 -18.85
CA ARG A 144 5.73 0.53 -19.69
C ARG A 144 6.56 -0.46 -18.89
N MET A 145 6.81 -1.64 -19.46
CA MET A 145 7.44 -2.77 -18.77
C MET A 145 8.47 -3.44 -19.68
N ALA A 146 9.42 -4.14 -19.06
CA ALA A 146 10.36 -5.02 -19.74
C ALA A 146 10.11 -6.47 -19.32
N LEU A 147 9.99 -7.38 -20.28
CA LEU A 147 9.85 -8.81 -20.02
C LEU A 147 11.22 -9.45 -19.71
N ALA A 148 11.19 -10.69 -19.22
CA ALA A 148 12.39 -11.44 -18.85
C ALA A 148 13.39 -11.65 -20.01
N ASP A 149 12.96 -11.48 -21.27
CA ASP A 149 13.81 -11.56 -22.45
C ASP A 149 14.27 -10.21 -22.99
N GLY A 150 13.97 -9.14 -22.26
CA GLY A 150 14.25 -7.77 -22.67
C GLY A 150 13.16 -7.13 -23.52
N THR A 151 12.14 -7.87 -23.98
CA THR A 151 11.07 -7.27 -24.79
C THR A 151 10.37 -6.15 -24.02
N LEU A 152 10.37 -4.94 -24.59
CA LEU A 152 9.63 -3.81 -24.06
C LEU A 152 8.17 -3.89 -24.50
N ILE A 153 7.27 -3.78 -23.53
CA ILE A 153 5.83 -3.75 -23.77
C ILE A 153 5.23 -2.48 -23.17
N VAL A 154 4.20 -1.98 -23.83
CA VAL A 154 3.44 -0.80 -23.41
C VAL A 154 1.98 -1.16 -23.37
N TYR A 155 1.30 -0.74 -22.32
CA TYR A 155 -0.14 -0.86 -22.21
C TYR A 155 -0.77 0.45 -21.75
N GLY A 156 -1.96 0.73 -22.26
CA GLY A 156 -2.77 1.87 -21.83
C GLY A 156 -2.20 3.21 -22.27
N GLY A 157 -2.57 4.26 -21.55
CA GLY A 157 -2.19 5.63 -21.85
C GLY A 157 -2.89 6.60 -20.89
N LYS A 158 -3.03 7.87 -21.28
CA LYS A 158 -3.68 8.90 -20.45
C LYS A 158 -5.21 8.92 -20.56
N VAL A 159 -5.82 7.83 -21.01
CA VAL A 159 -7.26 7.76 -21.23
C VAL A 159 -7.95 7.10 -20.05
N MET A 160 -8.97 7.77 -19.50
CA MET A 160 -9.77 7.24 -18.39
C MET A 160 -10.54 5.97 -18.75
N LYS A 161 -10.87 5.80 -20.03
CA LYS A 161 -11.56 4.61 -20.54
C LYS A 161 -10.74 4.01 -21.67
N ASN A 162 -10.19 2.84 -21.42
CA ASN A 162 -9.60 1.99 -22.44
C ASN A 162 -10.43 0.71 -22.59
N VAL A 163 -10.99 0.47 -23.77
CA VAL A 163 -11.78 -0.73 -24.10
C VAL A 163 -11.11 -1.61 -25.16
N ALA A 164 -9.85 -1.33 -25.48
CA ALA A 164 -9.10 -2.04 -26.50
C ALA A 164 -8.24 -3.15 -25.87
N GLY A 165 -8.54 -4.40 -26.22
CA GLY A 165 -7.71 -5.56 -25.89
C GLY A 165 -7.74 -5.95 -24.41
N PHE A 166 -6.76 -6.76 -24.02
CA PHE A 166 -6.59 -7.21 -22.63
C PHE A 166 -5.85 -6.16 -21.80
N ASP A 167 -6.26 -6.01 -20.55
CA ASP A 167 -5.60 -5.12 -19.60
C ASP A 167 -4.30 -5.74 -19.07
N LEU A 168 -3.20 -5.55 -19.82
CA LEU A 168 -1.92 -6.14 -19.47
C LEU A 168 -1.30 -5.50 -18.23
N ALA A 169 -1.49 -4.19 -17.97
CA ALA A 169 -0.97 -3.56 -16.75
C ALA A 169 -1.49 -4.26 -15.49
N LYS A 170 -2.77 -4.64 -15.51
CA LYS A 170 -3.39 -5.40 -14.42
C LYS A 170 -2.77 -6.78 -14.19
N LEU A 171 -2.06 -7.37 -15.15
CA LEU A 171 -1.34 -8.63 -14.94
C LEU A 171 -0.05 -8.42 -14.12
N PHE A 172 0.64 -7.29 -14.32
CA PHE A 172 1.90 -6.95 -13.63
C PHE A 172 1.67 -6.37 -12.24
N ILE A 173 0.52 -5.72 -12.00
CA ILE A 173 0.19 -5.18 -10.69
C ILE A 173 -0.08 -6.34 -9.72
N GLY A 174 0.76 -6.47 -8.68
CA GLY A 174 0.73 -7.59 -7.73
C GLY A 174 1.53 -8.82 -8.18
N SER A 175 2.28 -8.74 -9.29
CA SER A 175 3.09 -9.87 -9.77
C SER A 175 4.41 -10.06 -9.01
N LEU A 176 4.76 -9.17 -8.08
CA LEU A 176 6.01 -9.17 -7.32
C LEU A 176 7.27 -9.22 -8.23
N GLY A 177 7.18 -8.65 -9.44
CA GLY A 177 8.27 -8.67 -10.42
C GLY A 177 8.49 -10.00 -11.15
N THR A 178 7.66 -11.03 -10.89
CA THR A 178 7.84 -12.37 -11.48
C THR A 178 7.50 -12.48 -12.96
N LEU A 179 6.74 -11.53 -13.50
CA LEU A 179 6.32 -11.49 -14.91
C LEU A 179 7.15 -10.52 -15.75
N GLY A 180 7.96 -9.69 -15.10
CA GLY A 180 8.76 -8.65 -15.73
C GLY A 180 8.92 -7.43 -14.84
N VAL A 181 9.60 -6.41 -15.37
CA VAL A 181 10.01 -5.21 -14.65
C VAL A 181 9.13 -4.04 -15.07
N ILE A 182 8.47 -3.43 -14.09
CA ILE A 182 7.73 -2.17 -14.30
C ILE A 182 8.75 -1.04 -14.37
N GLY A 183 8.78 -0.31 -15.49
CA GLY A 183 9.70 0.81 -15.70
C GLY A 183 9.03 2.17 -15.49
N GLU A 184 7.81 2.34 -16.01
CA GLU A 184 7.05 3.59 -15.93
C GLU A 184 5.56 3.31 -15.78
N ALA A 185 4.84 4.19 -15.09
CA ALA A 185 3.40 4.09 -14.90
C ALA A 185 2.72 5.46 -15.04
N THR A 186 1.58 5.46 -15.72
CA THR A 186 0.65 6.59 -15.77
C THR A 186 -0.47 6.33 -14.78
N LEU A 187 -0.63 7.22 -13.81
CA LEU A 187 -1.55 7.09 -12.68
C LEU A 187 -2.55 8.25 -12.67
N ARG A 188 -3.78 7.96 -12.22
CA ARG A 188 -4.80 8.96 -11.95
C ARG A 188 -4.53 9.67 -10.63
N THR A 189 -4.55 11.00 -10.63
CA THR A 189 -4.48 11.86 -9.45
C THR A 189 -5.86 12.38 -9.07
N PHE A 190 -5.96 12.96 -7.89
CA PHE A 190 -7.18 13.55 -7.35
C PHE A 190 -6.90 14.96 -6.85
N ALA A 191 -7.90 15.84 -6.90
CA ALA A 191 -7.78 17.17 -6.30
C ALA A 191 -7.73 17.07 -4.77
N GLU A 192 -6.91 17.90 -4.14
CA GLU A 192 -6.93 18.03 -2.68
C GLU A 192 -8.32 18.49 -2.21
N PRO A 193 -8.93 17.81 -1.22
CA PRO A 193 -10.21 18.19 -0.65
C PRO A 193 -10.07 19.46 0.20
N GLU A 194 -11.15 20.24 0.31
CA GLU A 194 -11.18 21.41 1.19
C GLU A 194 -10.88 21.04 2.65
N VAL A 195 -11.40 19.90 3.10
CA VAL A 195 -11.23 19.42 4.47
C VAL A 195 -11.09 17.91 4.52
N ARG A 196 -10.23 17.46 5.44
CA ARG A 196 -10.12 16.05 5.88
C ARG A 196 -10.34 15.97 7.39
N GLN A 197 -11.30 15.15 7.80
CA GLN A 197 -11.59 14.89 9.20
C GLN A 197 -11.59 13.39 9.47
N THR A 198 -10.96 13.01 10.58
CA THR A 198 -11.01 11.67 11.14
C THR A 198 -11.89 11.70 12.37
N LEU A 199 -12.94 10.86 12.38
CA LEU A 199 -13.75 10.65 13.57
C LEU A 199 -13.22 9.41 14.29
N VAL A 200 -13.11 9.51 15.62
CA VAL A 200 -12.62 8.44 16.47
C VAL A 200 -13.68 8.10 17.51
N VAL A 201 -14.08 6.83 17.56
CA VAL A 201 -14.91 6.28 18.63
C VAL A 201 -14.06 5.28 19.42
N SER A 202 -13.68 5.68 20.63
CA SER A 202 -12.78 4.93 21.51
C SER A 202 -13.53 4.27 22.68
N GLY A 203 -12.81 3.45 23.44
CA GLY A 203 -13.35 2.84 24.68
C GLY A 203 -14.25 1.63 24.45
N LEU A 204 -14.21 1.04 23.25
CA LEU A 204 -14.92 -0.20 22.96
C LEU A 204 -14.13 -1.36 23.57
N SER A 205 -14.82 -2.21 24.35
CA SER A 205 -14.21 -3.32 25.08
C SER A 205 -14.38 -4.68 24.40
N HIS A 206 -15.22 -4.76 23.36
CA HIS A 206 -15.52 -6.01 22.66
C HIS A 206 -15.30 -5.90 21.14
N PRO A 207 -14.63 -6.89 20.52
CA PRO A 207 -14.43 -6.94 19.07
C PRO A 207 -15.73 -6.83 18.27
N GLU A 208 -16.76 -7.57 18.67
CA GLU A 208 -18.09 -7.54 18.04
C GLU A 208 -18.72 -6.15 18.09
N GLY A 209 -18.51 -5.41 19.19
CA GLY A 209 -19.01 -4.04 19.32
C GLY A 209 -18.32 -3.09 18.34
N ALA A 210 -17.00 -3.23 18.16
CA ALA A 210 -16.24 -2.45 17.19
C ALA A 210 -16.60 -2.80 15.74
N ALA A 211 -16.71 -4.09 15.42
CA ALA A 211 -17.15 -4.54 14.10
C ALA A 211 -18.59 -4.10 13.79
N GLY A 212 -19.51 -4.21 14.75
CA GLY A 212 -20.89 -3.74 14.61
C GLY A 212 -20.98 -2.23 14.42
N LEU A 213 -20.12 -1.43 15.06
CA LEU A 213 -20.05 0.01 14.83
C LEU A 213 -19.53 0.33 13.43
N ALA A 214 -18.45 -0.32 12.99
CA ALA A 214 -17.93 -0.16 11.63
C ALA A 214 -19.00 -0.51 10.57
N GLN A 215 -19.77 -1.58 10.79
CA GLN A 215 -20.88 -1.95 9.91
C GLN A 215 -21.97 -0.87 9.86
N ARG A 216 -22.37 -0.31 11.01
CA ARG A 216 -23.33 0.82 11.05
C ARG A 216 -22.83 2.02 10.26
N PHE A 217 -21.54 2.33 10.33
CA PHE A 217 -20.95 3.41 9.52
C PHE A 217 -21.02 3.10 8.03
N LEU A 218 -20.72 1.87 7.60
CA LEU A 218 -20.87 1.47 6.20
C LEU A 218 -22.33 1.55 5.72
N ASP A 219 -23.30 1.26 6.59
CA ASP A 219 -24.73 1.28 6.27
C ASP A 219 -25.29 2.69 6.04
N LEU A 220 -24.60 3.73 6.50
CA LEU A 220 -24.94 5.11 6.15
C LEU A 220 -24.64 5.47 4.69
N ARG A 221 -23.84 4.66 3.97
CA ARG A 221 -23.45 4.88 2.56
C ARG A 221 -22.87 6.29 2.31
N LEU A 222 -22.06 6.77 3.26
CA LEU A 222 -21.33 8.03 3.15
C LEU A 222 -20.07 7.88 2.30
N GLU A 223 -19.47 9.00 1.88
CA GLU A 223 -18.23 9.06 1.10
C GLU A 223 -17.01 8.90 2.02
N GLN A 224 -16.92 7.72 2.64
CA GLN A 224 -15.82 7.35 3.52
C GLN A 224 -14.61 6.95 2.69
N THR A 225 -13.47 7.54 3.00
CA THR A 225 -12.23 7.21 2.29
C THR A 225 -11.33 6.27 3.05
N ALA A 226 -11.56 6.11 4.36
CA ALA A 226 -10.97 5.07 5.19
C ALA A 226 -11.91 4.70 6.35
N LEU A 227 -11.91 3.43 6.76
CA LEU A 227 -12.66 2.94 7.92
C LEU A 227 -11.89 1.77 8.54
N ASP A 228 -11.33 2.01 9.73
CA ASP A 228 -10.48 1.06 10.43
C ASP A 228 -10.98 0.75 11.84
N ILE A 229 -10.69 -0.46 12.30
CA ILE A 229 -10.76 -0.86 13.71
C ILE A 229 -9.32 -1.00 14.20
N LEU A 230 -8.95 -0.25 15.22
CA LEU A 230 -7.64 -0.31 15.86
C LEU A 230 -7.75 -0.94 17.24
N SER A 231 -6.78 -1.78 17.57
CA SER A 231 -6.56 -2.26 18.93
C SER A 231 -5.05 -2.27 19.20
N PRO A 232 -4.51 -1.15 19.72
CA PRO A 232 -3.08 -1.02 20.03
C PRO A 232 -2.69 -1.75 21.32
N ALA A 233 -3.66 -2.19 22.11
CA ALA A 233 -3.47 -3.01 23.30
C ALA A 233 -4.68 -3.94 23.49
N GLU A 234 -4.49 -5.02 24.23
CA GLU A 234 -5.55 -5.99 24.50
C GLU A 234 -6.77 -5.33 25.18
N GLY A 235 -7.96 -5.80 24.79
CA GLY A 235 -9.23 -5.38 25.39
C GLY A 235 -9.65 -3.93 25.10
N ARG A 236 -8.91 -3.18 24.28
CA ARG A 236 -9.25 -1.81 23.88
C ARG A 236 -9.33 -1.70 22.37
N TYR A 237 -10.49 -1.25 21.90
CA TYR A 237 -10.78 -1.05 20.49
C TYR A 237 -11.20 0.40 20.24
N ALA A 238 -10.81 0.91 19.09
CA ALA A 238 -11.28 2.18 18.54
C ALA A 238 -11.73 1.97 17.09
N VAL A 239 -12.77 2.68 16.68
CA VAL A 239 -13.20 2.75 15.28
C VAL A 239 -12.87 4.13 14.74
N LEU A 240 -12.11 4.16 13.65
CA LEU A 240 -11.69 5.38 12.96
C LEU A 240 -12.36 5.43 11.60
N VAL A 241 -12.92 6.58 11.24
CA VAL A 241 -13.47 6.82 9.91
C VAL A 241 -12.95 8.14 9.36
N ARG A 242 -12.44 8.14 8.12
CA ARG A 242 -12.01 9.35 7.42
C ARG A 242 -13.10 9.80 6.47
N LEU A 243 -13.41 11.08 6.56
CA LEU A 243 -14.25 11.81 5.64
C LEU A 243 -13.43 12.94 5.00
N GLU A 244 -13.57 13.12 3.69
CA GLU A 244 -12.91 14.21 2.98
C GLU A 244 -13.78 14.74 1.85
N GLY A 245 -13.68 16.05 1.60
CA GLY A 245 -14.46 16.72 0.56
C GLY A 245 -14.74 18.19 0.91
N ALA A 246 -15.85 18.71 0.39
CA ALA A 246 -16.31 20.06 0.66
C ALA A 246 -16.75 20.22 2.13
N THR A 247 -16.52 21.40 2.68
CA THR A 247 -16.70 21.69 4.12
C THR A 247 -18.10 21.34 4.64
N GLU A 248 -19.14 21.80 3.95
CA GLU A 248 -20.54 21.54 4.32
C GLU A 248 -20.92 20.05 4.20
N ALA A 249 -20.38 19.36 3.19
CA ALA A 249 -20.64 17.95 2.98
C ALA A 249 -20.01 17.11 4.09
N VAL A 250 -18.76 17.38 4.47
CA VAL A 250 -18.09 16.70 5.59
C VAL A 250 -18.80 17.01 6.90
N ALA A 251 -19.19 18.27 7.16
CA ALA A 251 -19.92 18.65 8.37
C ALA A 251 -21.27 17.90 8.51
N ARG A 252 -22.00 17.70 7.41
CA ARG A 252 -23.22 16.88 7.40
C ARG A 252 -22.92 15.43 7.73
N GLN A 253 -21.95 14.83 7.05
CA GLN A 253 -21.55 13.43 7.24
C GLN A 253 -21.09 13.16 8.69
N VAL A 254 -20.40 14.11 9.32
CA VAL A 254 -20.00 14.04 10.73
C VAL A 254 -21.22 13.97 11.65
N ARG A 255 -22.28 14.75 11.38
CA ARG A 255 -23.53 14.69 12.16
C ARG A 255 -24.22 13.34 12.02
N ASP A 256 -24.28 12.81 10.80
CA ASP A 256 -24.90 11.51 10.50
C ASP A 256 -24.17 10.37 11.22
N LEU A 257 -22.82 10.37 11.22
CA LEU A 257 -22.01 9.40 11.97
C LEU A 257 -22.21 9.50 13.49
N ARG A 258 -22.23 10.72 14.04
CA ARG A 258 -22.45 10.95 15.47
C ARG A 258 -23.80 10.41 15.94
N ALA A 259 -24.83 10.49 15.11
CA ALA A 259 -26.15 9.99 15.44
C ALA A 259 -26.20 8.46 15.64
N VAL A 260 -25.31 7.70 14.97
CA VAL A 260 -25.29 6.22 15.04
C VAL A 260 -24.09 5.64 15.81
N ALA A 261 -23.16 6.50 16.26
CA ALA A 261 -21.97 6.08 17.00
C ALA A 261 -22.31 5.41 18.33
N GLY A 262 -23.36 5.90 19.02
CA GLY A 262 -23.81 5.35 20.30
C GLY A 262 -22.87 5.66 21.48
N GLY A 263 -21.93 6.60 21.30
CA GLY A 263 -20.97 7.03 22.33
C GLY A 263 -20.25 8.32 21.94
N PRO A 264 -19.33 8.83 22.78
CA PRO A 264 -18.54 10.02 22.49
C PRO A 264 -17.74 9.85 21.18
N VAL A 265 -17.75 10.89 20.35
CA VAL A 265 -17.03 10.93 19.07
C VAL A 265 -16.06 12.11 19.07
N GLU A 266 -14.78 11.80 19.03
CA GLU A 266 -13.73 12.78 18.81
C GLU A 266 -13.62 13.08 17.31
N VAL A 267 -13.38 14.34 16.94
CA VAL A 267 -13.15 14.75 15.55
C VAL A 267 -11.78 15.40 15.48
N VAL A 268 -10.89 14.79 14.71
CA VAL A 268 -9.50 15.23 14.57
C VAL A 268 -9.27 15.67 13.13
N GLY A 269 -8.66 16.84 12.97
CA GLY A 269 -8.30 17.42 11.67
C GLY A 269 -6.82 17.84 11.62
N GLY A 270 -6.40 18.34 10.45
CA GLY A 270 -5.02 18.82 10.25
C GLY A 270 -3.99 17.69 10.31
N VAL A 271 -2.75 18.04 10.69
CA VAL A 271 -1.62 17.09 10.75
C VAL A 271 -1.77 16.02 11.83
N ALA A 272 -2.51 16.32 12.90
CA ALA A 272 -2.70 15.40 14.03
C ALA A 272 -3.42 14.10 13.64
N GLN A 273 -4.13 14.08 12.51
CA GLN A 273 -4.82 12.87 12.05
C GLN A 273 -3.87 11.83 11.44
N VAL A 274 -2.69 12.22 10.95
CA VAL A 274 -1.79 11.31 10.20
C VAL A 274 -1.30 10.16 11.06
N ASP A 275 -1.00 10.44 12.33
CA ASP A 275 -0.49 9.45 13.27
C ASP A 275 -1.59 8.52 13.80
N LEU A 276 -2.87 8.94 13.74
CA LEU A 276 -4.00 8.11 14.19
C LEU A 276 -4.19 6.84 13.35
N TRP A 277 -3.91 6.92 12.05
CA TRP A 277 -4.10 5.82 11.12
C TRP A 277 -2.92 4.83 11.11
N ARG A 278 -1.95 5.04 11.99
CA ARG A 278 -0.73 4.23 12.10
C ARG A 278 -0.70 3.52 13.44
N LEU A 279 -0.46 2.22 13.41
CA LEU A 279 -0.09 1.52 14.63
C LEU A 279 1.37 1.85 14.98
N PRO A 280 1.66 2.13 16.27
CA PRO A 280 3.03 2.28 16.74
C PRO A 280 3.68 0.90 16.88
N LEU A 281 4.09 0.31 15.76
CA LEU A 281 4.84 -0.94 15.77
C LEU A 281 6.23 -0.69 16.37
N ALA A 282 6.58 -1.44 17.41
CA ALA A 282 7.89 -1.42 18.04
C ALA A 282 8.52 -2.82 17.95
N GLY A 283 9.80 -2.89 17.62
CA GLY A 283 10.57 -4.13 17.59
C GLY A 283 10.25 -5.07 16.43
N GLU A 284 10.84 -6.27 16.49
CA GLU A 284 10.52 -7.37 15.58
C GLU A 284 9.14 -7.93 15.93
N SER A 285 8.31 -8.17 14.92
CA SER A 285 6.98 -8.74 15.11
C SER A 285 6.66 -9.73 14.00
N VAL A 286 5.87 -10.74 14.33
CA VAL A 286 5.26 -11.60 13.32
C VAL A 286 4.03 -10.87 12.79
N HIS A 287 4.04 -10.56 11.49
CA HIS A 287 2.93 -9.89 10.82
C HIS A 287 2.09 -10.90 10.03
N ALA A 288 0.82 -11.04 10.42
CA ALA A 288 -0.17 -11.79 9.66
C ALA A 288 -1.17 -10.83 8.98
N ARG A 289 -1.34 -11.00 7.67
CA ARG A 289 -2.37 -10.29 6.88
C ARG A 289 -3.45 -11.25 6.44
N LEU A 290 -4.68 -11.02 6.89
CA LEU A 290 -5.85 -11.83 6.54
C LEU A 290 -6.80 -11.01 5.66
N SER A 291 -7.43 -11.67 4.68
CA SER A 291 -8.52 -11.11 3.88
C SER A 291 -9.81 -11.85 4.24
N LEU A 292 -10.84 -11.11 4.63
CA LEU A 292 -12.04 -11.59 5.27
C LEU A 292 -13.28 -10.95 4.61
N PRO A 293 -14.40 -11.67 4.49
CA PRO A 293 -15.69 -11.02 4.27
C PRO A 293 -15.98 -10.00 5.38
N LEU A 294 -16.60 -8.87 5.07
CA LEU A 294 -16.87 -7.81 6.07
C LEU A 294 -17.66 -8.33 7.28
N VAL A 295 -18.63 -9.22 7.02
CA VAL A 295 -19.46 -9.87 8.04
C VAL A 295 -18.67 -10.79 8.98
N ALA A 296 -17.51 -11.28 8.55
CA ALA A 296 -16.65 -12.14 9.37
C ALA A 296 -15.71 -11.36 10.29
N MET A 297 -15.66 -10.02 10.18
CA MET A 297 -14.72 -9.19 10.93
C MET A 297 -14.88 -9.35 12.44
N GLY A 298 -16.10 -9.23 12.96
CA GLY A 298 -16.39 -9.41 14.39
C GLY A 298 -15.96 -10.79 14.90
N PRO A 299 -16.49 -11.89 14.34
CA PRO A 299 -16.14 -13.24 14.76
C PRO A 299 -14.64 -13.55 14.70
N VAL A 300 -13.93 -13.08 13.66
CA VAL A 300 -12.49 -13.31 13.53
C VAL A 300 -11.71 -12.49 14.56
N LEU A 301 -12.07 -11.22 14.80
CA LEU A 301 -11.41 -10.43 15.84
C LEU A 301 -11.66 -11.01 17.25
N SER A 302 -12.84 -11.59 17.49
CA SER A 302 -13.15 -12.34 18.71
C SER A 302 -12.27 -13.59 18.84
N ALA A 303 -12.17 -14.40 17.80
CA ALA A 303 -11.31 -15.58 17.79
C ALA A 303 -9.84 -15.24 18.00
N VAL A 304 -9.34 -14.17 17.36
CA VAL A 304 -7.96 -13.68 17.57
C VAL A 304 -7.74 -13.27 19.02
N ARG A 305 -8.65 -12.49 19.62
CA ARG A 305 -8.56 -12.12 21.03
C ARG A 305 -8.52 -13.35 21.93
N ASP A 306 -9.45 -14.29 21.75
CA ASP A 306 -9.58 -15.44 22.63
C ASP A 306 -8.34 -16.35 22.54
N LEU A 307 -7.80 -16.55 21.33
CA LEU A 307 -6.56 -17.29 21.12
C LEU A 307 -5.35 -16.58 21.75
N THR A 308 -5.16 -15.29 21.50
CA THR A 308 -3.98 -14.58 22.03
C THR A 308 -4.01 -14.51 23.55
N THR A 309 -5.18 -14.27 24.15
CA THR A 309 -5.36 -14.29 25.60
C THR A 309 -5.12 -15.68 26.19
N ALA A 310 -5.62 -16.76 25.56
CA ALA A 310 -5.42 -18.12 26.05
C ALA A 310 -3.95 -18.54 26.11
N TYR A 311 -3.11 -18.06 25.17
CA TYR A 311 -1.69 -18.38 25.11
C TYR A 311 -0.77 -17.30 25.70
N GLY A 312 -1.34 -16.20 26.22
CA GLY A 312 -0.58 -15.08 26.78
C GLY A 312 0.31 -14.38 25.74
N ILE A 313 -0.19 -14.24 24.51
CA ILE A 313 0.52 -13.64 23.38
C ILE A 313 0.14 -12.17 23.26
N SER A 314 1.11 -11.27 23.34
CA SER A 314 0.86 -9.84 23.11
C SER A 314 0.63 -9.57 21.62
N ARG A 315 -0.35 -8.72 21.33
CA ARG A 315 -0.73 -8.39 19.95
C ARG A 315 -1.24 -6.96 19.78
N MET A 316 -1.02 -6.44 18.59
CA MET A 316 -1.70 -5.26 18.06
C MET A 316 -2.45 -5.64 16.79
N LEU A 317 -3.56 -4.97 16.51
CA LEU A 317 -4.24 -5.15 15.24
C LEU A 317 -4.80 -3.85 14.68
N GLN A 318 -4.85 -3.84 13.35
CA GLN A 318 -5.50 -2.84 12.54
C GLN A 318 -6.31 -3.59 11.48
N ALA A 319 -7.61 -3.47 11.54
CA ALA A 319 -8.49 -3.98 10.52
C ALA A 319 -8.98 -2.84 9.64
N HIS A 320 -8.74 -2.91 8.34
CA HIS A 320 -9.41 -2.08 7.35
C HIS A 320 -10.84 -2.61 7.19
N ALA A 321 -11.71 -2.18 8.10
CA ALA A 321 -13.07 -2.67 8.24
C ALA A 321 -13.94 -2.36 7.02
N GLY A 322 -13.60 -1.35 6.22
CA GLY A 322 -14.26 -1.09 4.94
C GLY A 322 -13.85 -2.03 3.79
N SER A 323 -12.68 -2.68 3.86
CA SER A 323 -12.15 -3.52 2.77
C SER A 323 -11.89 -4.98 3.16
N GLY A 324 -12.16 -5.35 4.41
CA GLY A 324 -12.07 -6.72 4.89
C GLY A 324 -10.63 -7.20 5.09
N ILE A 325 -9.69 -6.31 5.37
CA ILE A 325 -8.28 -6.68 5.57
C ILE A 325 -7.95 -6.55 7.05
N LEU A 326 -7.38 -7.60 7.65
CA LEU A 326 -6.89 -7.58 9.02
C LEU A 326 -5.36 -7.68 9.02
N HIS A 327 -4.70 -6.69 9.60
CA HIS A 327 -3.29 -6.71 9.94
C HIS A 327 -3.17 -7.05 11.43
N LEU A 328 -2.57 -8.20 11.73
CA LEU A 328 -2.28 -8.67 13.07
C LEU A 328 -0.77 -8.67 13.27
N TYR A 329 -0.32 -7.96 14.29
CA TYR A 329 1.09 -7.89 14.68
C TYR A 329 1.23 -8.59 16.02
N ILE A 330 2.04 -9.63 16.03
CA ILE A 330 2.28 -10.47 17.21
C ILE A 330 3.69 -10.19 17.69
N ASP A 331 3.81 -9.82 18.97
CA ASP A 331 5.09 -9.74 19.63
C ASP A 331 5.59 -11.17 19.90
N PRO A 332 6.74 -11.59 19.32
CA PRO A 332 7.27 -12.92 19.55
C PRO A 332 7.72 -13.14 21.01
N GLY A 333 7.97 -12.07 21.77
CA GLY A 333 8.64 -12.13 23.07
C GLY A 333 10.02 -12.79 23.00
N ASP A 334 10.54 -13.27 24.13
CA ASP A 334 11.79 -14.07 24.19
C ASP A 334 11.62 -15.53 23.69
N ARG A 335 10.56 -15.83 22.92
CA ARG A 335 10.15 -17.21 22.58
C ARG A 335 10.56 -17.69 21.18
N ILE A 336 11.49 -17.00 20.51
CA ILE A 336 12.08 -17.41 19.23
C ILE A 336 13.59 -17.56 19.37
#